data_AF-A0A1D3JET9-F1
#
_entry.id   AF-A0A1D3JET9-F1
#
_cell.length_a   1.000
_cell.length_b   1.000
_cell.length_c   1.000
_cell.angle_alpha   90.00
_cell.angle_beta   90.00
_cell.angle_gamma   90.00
#
_symmetry.space_group_name_H-M   'P 1'
#
loop_
_entity.id
_entity.type
_entity.pdbx_description
1 polymer ?
#
loop_
_entity_poly.entity_id
_entity_poly.type
_entity_poly.pdbx_seq_one_letter_code
_entity_poly.pdbx_strand_id
1 'polypeptide(L)'
;MNILEVLLKDADKYKKYNEFNNVDLPDDYEDLFSEALNAEANDSKIKDLCGKLVGNLKIILQSKNIKGYDATEQCGYLHFWLYNELSKIFRDNKGKTNTQDKISNIFTGWSNFNTKFSNNTCSGRFSFGDSIDKWIEGKLFHDYIKNFDYISNTQAFKDKKCEAYNKYINHINTLYEKFKDKSYYSSSIYRYLHSYTSDKYDPATLISKLECKNEESAMDSSSQQPASEGGTMEQADSVPELQRKDAQSDNPFIYSNSSSILGSSFSLIGIFILFFSTYKFTPLGPWIYGKILKSEKIQNNIDNVTNELLDNNSEYMDMNPHSRTFHVAYNPR
;
A
#
# COMPACT_ATOMS: atom_id res chain seq x y z
N MET A 1 3.57 -6.83 -5.83
CA MET A 1 2.84 -6.25 -4.69
C MET A 1 3.53 -4.95 -4.36
N ASN A 2 2.83 -3.82 -4.45
CA ASN A 2 3.43 -2.50 -4.29
C ASN A 2 4.02 -2.37 -2.86
N ILE A 3 5.20 -1.78 -2.68
CA ILE A 3 5.80 -1.61 -1.34
C ILE A 3 4.86 -0.86 -0.39
N LEU A 4 4.06 0.05 -0.94
CA LEU A 4 3.03 0.77 -0.20
C LEU A 4 1.91 -0.15 0.30
N GLU A 5 1.50 -1.14 -0.50
CA GLU A 5 0.55 -2.18 -0.06
C GLU A 5 1.14 -2.99 1.09
N VAL A 6 2.43 -3.30 1.06
CA VAL A 6 3.09 -4.07 2.13
C VAL A 6 3.19 -3.26 3.43
N LEU A 7 3.52 -1.97 3.33
CA LEU A 7 3.73 -1.08 4.48
C LEU A 7 2.42 -0.57 5.09
N LEU A 8 1.40 -0.32 4.26
CA LEU A 8 0.14 0.30 4.68
C LEU A 8 -1.07 -0.64 4.60
N LYS A 9 -0.92 -1.94 4.31
CA LYS A 9 -2.04 -2.90 4.26
C LYS A 9 -2.97 -2.86 5.46
N ASP A 10 -2.42 -2.67 6.65
CA ASP A 10 -3.18 -2.70 7.90
C ASP A 10 -3.77 -1.32 8.23
N ALA A 11 -3.33 -0.26 7.55
CA ALA A 11 -3.76 1.10 7.76
C ALA A 11 -5.15 1.34 7.14
N ASP A 12 -6.11 1.75 7.97
CA ASP A 12 -7.52 1.83 7.55
C ASP A 12 -7.77 2.83 6.42
N LYS A 13 -6.98 3.92 6.36
CA LYS A 13 -7.11 4.91 5.28
C LYS A 13 -6.59 4.38 3.94
N TYR A 14 -5.67 3.41 3.96
CA TYR A 14 -5.16 2.79 2.74
C TYR A 14 -6.17 1.84 2.10
N LYS A 15 -6.95 1.12 2.93
CA LYS A 15 -7.98 0.18 2.47
C LYS A 15 -9.12 0.86 1.70
N LYS A 16 -9.31 2.16 1.90
CA LYS A 16 -10.37 2.97 1.29
C LYS A 16 -10.38 2.93 -0.24
N TYR A 17 -9.22 2.84 -0.87
CA TYR A 17 -9.14 2.74 -2.34
C TYR A 17 -9.77 1.45 -2.89
N ASN A 18 -9.83 0.38 -2.09
CA ASN A 18 -10.46 -0.86 -2.51
C ASN A 18 -11.99 -0.73 -2.58
N GLU A 19 -12.59 0.17 -1.79
CA GLU A 19 -14.03 0.42 -1.82
C GLU A 19 -14.45 0.92 -3.20
N PHE A 20 -13.64 1.76 -3.83
CA PHE A 20 -13.93 2.30 -5.16
C PHE A 20 -13.88 1.25 -6.28
N ASN A 21 -13.18 0.14 -6.07
CA ASN A 21 -13.14 -0.97 -7.02
C ASN A 21 -14.35 -1.91 -6.88
N ASN A 22 -15.03 -1.87 -5.74
CA ASN A 22 -16.10 -2.80 -5.35
C ASN A 22 -17.46 -2.09 -5.37
N VAL A 23 -17.84 -1.53 -6.52
CA VAL A 23 -19.13 -0.84 -6.70
C VAL A 23 -19.92 -1.45 -7.85
N ASP A 24 -21.24 -1.43 -7.72
CA ASP A 24 -22.13 -1.83 -8.81
C ASP A 24 -22.10 -0.78 -9.93
N LEU A 25 -22.10 -1.26 -11.18
CA LEU A 25 -22.15 -0.41 -12.36
C LEU A 25 -23.58 0.07 -12.59
N PRO A 26 -23.89 1.37 -12.47
CA PRO A 26 -25.26 1.85 -12.60
C PRO A 26 -25.69 1.92 -14.07
N ASP A 27 -26.89 1.46 -14.43
CA ASP A 27 -27.36 1.35 -15.83
C ASP A 27 -27.20 2.62 -16.69
N ASP A 28 -27.29 3.80 -16.09
CA ASP A 28 -27.23 5.08 -16.81
C ASP A 28 -25.80 5.63 -17.03
N TYR A 29 -24.76 4.86 -16.69
CA TYR A 29 -23.37 5.30 -16.87
C TYR A 29 -22.99 5.47 -18.34
N GLU A 30 -23.54 4.64 -19.24
CA GLU A 30 -23.17 4.68 -20.66
C GLU A 30 -23.59 6.01 -21.30
N ASP A 31 -24.80 6.48 -21.01
CA ASP A 31 -25.30 7.77 -21.48
C ASP A 31 -24.44 8.93 -20.98
N LEU A 32 -24.08 8.88 -19.69
CA LEU A 32 -23.29 9.92 -19.02
C LEU A 32 -21.88 10.03 -19.61
N PHE A 33 -21.26 8.90 -19.95
CA PHE A 33 -19.88 8.80 -20.43
C PHE A 33 -19.79 8.51 -21.93
N SER A 34 -20.84 8.81 -22.69
CA SER A 34 -20.95 8.50 -24.12
C SER A 34 -19.75 9.01 -24.95
N GLU A 35 -19.19 10.19 -24.66
CA GLU A 35 -17.98 10.69 -25.34
C GLU A 35 -16.75 9.79 -25.12
N ALA A 36 -16.51 9.36 -23.87
CA ALA A 36 -15.41 8.47 -23.55
C ALA A 36 -15.61 7.08 -24.15
N LEU A 37 -16.83 6.56 -24.06
CA LEU A 37 -17.18 5.24 -24.58
C LEU A 37 -17.21 5.20 -26.10
N ASN A 38 -17.59 6.27 -26.80
CA ASN A 38 -17.52 6.32 -28.26
C ASN A 38 -16.07 6.41 -28.76
N ALA A 39 -15.21 7.16 -28.05
CA ALA A 39 -13.79 7.25 -28.38
C ALA A 39 -13.06 5.91 -28.20
N GLU A 40 -13.48 5.11 -27.21
CA GLU A 40 -12.86 3.84 -26.84
C GLU A 40 -13.86 2.68 -26.81
N ALA A 41 -14.72 2.56 -27.85
CA ALA A 41 -15.88 1.66 -27.85
C ALA A 41 -15.60 0.18 -27.57
N ASN A 42 -14.37 -0.27 -27.83
CA ASN A 42 -13.94 -1.65 -27.58
C ASN A 42 -13.05 -1.82 -26.35
N ASP A 43 -12.76 -0.75 -25.60
CA ASP A 43 -11.92 -0.83 -24.41
C ASP A 43 -12.77 -1.14 -23.17
N SER A 44 -12.83 -2.44 -22.85
CA SER A 44 -13.49 -2.93 -21.64
C SER A 44 -12.97 -2.29 -20.35
N LYS A 45 -11.71 -1.83 -20.29
CA LYS A 45 -11.14 -1.18 -19.10
C LYS A 45 -11.70 0.23 -18.93
N ILE A 46 -11.85 0.98 -20.02
CA ILE A 46 -12.49 2.31 -19.98
C ILE A 46 -13.96 2.19 -19.62
N LYS A 47 -14.66 1.20 -20.19
CA LYS A 47 -16.06 0.92 -19.86
C LYS A 47 -16.24 0.62 -18.36
N ASP A 48 -15.44 -0.29 -17.82
CA ASP A 48 -15.43 -0.64 -16.39
C ASP A 48 -15.08 0.58 -15.51
N LEU A 49 -14.06 1.35 -15.88
CA LEU A 49 -13.65 2.56 -15.15
C LEU A 49 -14.76 3.61 -15.08
N CYS A 50 -15.44 3.88 -16.20
CA CYS A 50 -16.54 4.85 -16.26
C CYS A 50 -17.72 4.41 -15.38
N GLY A 51 -18.10 3.13 -15.45
CA GLY A 51 -19.18 2.59 -14.62
C GLY A 51 -18.87 2.66 -13.12
N LYS A 52 -17.64 2.29 -12.73
CA LYS A 52 -17.17 2.43 -11.34
C LYS A 52 -17.14 3.88 -10.89
N LEU A 53 -16.70 4.81 -11.74
CA LEU A 53 -16.69 6.23 -11.42
C LEU A 53 -18.12 6.76 -11.14
N VAL A 54 -19.11 6.39 -11.96
CA VAL A 54 -20.52 6.77 -11.72
C VAL A 54 -21.04 6.17 -10.42
N GLY A 55 -20.78 4.89 -10.15
CA GLY A 55 -21.19 4.22 -8.90
C GLY A 55 -20.65 4.95 -7.67
N ASN A 56 -19.35 5.26 -7.68
CA ASN A 56 -18.70 6.02 -6.61
C ASN A 56 -19.26 7.43 -6.44
N LEU A 57 -19.52 8.15 -7.54
CA LEU A 57 -20.12 9.48 -7.47
C LEU A 57 -21.52 9.46 -6.88
N LYS A 58 -22.33 8.44 -7.17
CA LYS A 58 -23.65 8.25 -6.53
C LYS A 58 -23.52 8.00 -5.04
N ILE A 59 -22.59 7.14 -4.61
CA ILE A 59 -22.33 6.88 -3.18
C ILE A 59 -21.95 8.18 -2.46
N ILE A 60 -21.03 8.97 -3.03
CA ILE A 60 -20.62 10.26 -2.44
C ILE A 60 -21.81 11.22 -2.35
N LEU A 61 -22.60 11.34 -3.43
CA LEU A 61 -23.76 12.22 -3.48
C LEU A 61 -24.83 11.84 -2.44
N GLN A 62 -25.08 10.55 -2.25
CA GLN A 62 -26.06 10.04 -1.28
C GLN A 62 -25.57 10.20 0.16
N SER A 63 -24.26 10.07 0.38
CA SER A 63 -23.66 10.09 1.72
C SER A 63 -23.38 11.50 2.25
N LYS A 64 -23.44 12.54 1.40
CA LYS A 64 -23.02 13.91 1.76
C LYS A 64 -23.70 14.53 2.99
N ASN A 65 -24.91 14.09 3.33
CA ASN A 65 -25.67 14.60 4.48
C ASN A 65 -25.53 13.73 5.73
N ILE A 66 -24.77 12.63 5.66
CA ILE A 66 -24.51 11.76 6.82
C ILE A 66 -23.56 12.49 7.77
N LYS A 67 -23.93 12.55 9.06
CA LYS A 67 -23.10 13.20 10.07
C LYS A 67 -21.71 12.56 10.14
N GLY A 68 -20.66 13.38 10.02
CA GLY A 68 -19.27 12.94 10.06
C GLY A 68 -18.72 12.45 8.72
N TYR A 69 -19.53 12.44 7.65
CA TYR A 69 -19.06 12.16 6.30
C TYR A 69 -18.43 13.40 5.67
N ASP A 70 -17.15 13.34 5.34
CA ASP A 70 -16.46 14.41 4.63
C ASP A 70 -16.47 14.14 3.12
N ALA A 71 -17.46 14.69 2.43
CA ALA A 71 -17.59 14.51 0.99
C ALA A 71 -16.43 15.14 0.19
N THR A 72 -15.77 16.17 0.72
CA THR A 72 -14.61 16.81 0.06
C THR A 72 -13.41 15.89 0.15
N GLU A 73 -13.16 15.30 1.31
CA GLU A 73 -12.12 14.28 1.49
C GLU A 73 -12.36 13.11 0.54
N GLN A 74 -13.59 12.58 0.51
CA GLN A 74 -13.96 11.45 -0.34
C GLN A 74 -13.76 11.75 -1.82
N CYS A 75 -14.09 12.98 -2.24
CA CYS A 75 -13.82 13.45 -3.58
C CYS A 75 -12.31 13.47 -3.91
N GLY A 76 -11.46 13.87 -2.97
CA GLY A 76 -10.00 13.82 -3.13
C GLY A 76 -9.47 12.39 -3.30
N TYR A 77 -9.92 11.46 -2.45
CA TYR A 77 -9.59 10.04 -2.61
C TYR A 77 -10.04 9.51 -3.98
N LEU A 78 -11.24 9.87 -4.45
CA LEU A 78 -11.75 9.44 -5.75
C LEU A 78 -10.93 9.99 -6.92
N HIS A 79 -10.43 11.23 -6.85
CA HIS A 79 -9.54 11.79 -7.86
C HIS A 79 -8.22 11.01 -7.93
N PHE A 80 -7.57 10.78 -6.79
CA PHE A 80 -6.33 10.00 -6.74
C PHE A 80 -6.52 8.56 -7.21
N TRP A 81 -7.66 7.95 -6.89
CA TRP A 81 -8.04 6.63 -7.42
C TRP A 81 -8.18 6.68 -8.94
N LEU A 82 -8.94 7.63 -9.48
CA LEU A 82 -9.16 7.72 -10.93
C LEU A 82 -7.84 7.87 -11.67
N TYR A 83 -6.98 8.81 -11.27
CA TYR A 83 -5.69 8.99 -11.92
C TYR A 83 -4.76 7.78 -11.78
N ASN A 84 -4.84 7.05 -10.65
CA ASN A 84 -4.13 5.78 -10.50
C ASN A 84 -4.64 4.73 -11.50
N GLU A 85 -5.95 4.59 -11.70
CA GLU A 85 -6.50 3.67 -12.71
C GLU A 85 -6.18 4.13 -14.14
N LEU A 86 -6.26 5.42 -14.44
CA LEU A 86 -5.86 5.99 -15.73
C LEU A 86 -4.39 5.70 -16.02
N SER A 87 -3.51 5.78 -15.02
CA SER A 87 -2.10 5.42 -15.19
C SER A 87 -1.94 3.96 -15.64
N LYS A 88 -2.69 3.02 -15.07
CA LYS A 88 -2.62 1.59 -15.47
C LYS A 88 -3.10 1.35 -16.90
N ILE A 89 -4.03 2.18 -17.38
CA ILE A 89 -4.58 2.06 -18.74
C ILE A 89 -3.64 2.71 -19.77
N PHE A 90 -3.07 3.87 -19.44
CA PHE A 90 -2.38 4.72 -20.42
C PHE A 90 -0.85 4.75 -20.30
N ARG A 91 -0.24 4.25 -19.21
CA ARG A 91 1.23 4.32 -18.99
C ARG A 91 2.04 3.56 -20.02
N ASP A 92 1.55 2.43 -20.54
CA ASP A 92 2.24 1.65 -21.58
C ASP A 92 1.97 2.18 -23.00
N ASN A 93 1.12 3.19 -23.14
CA ASN A 93 0.80 3.87 -24.40
C ASN A 93 1.48 5.25 -24.53
N LYS A 94 2.60 5.47 -23.82
CA LYS A 94 3.43 6.68 -23.92
C LYS A 94 3.83 6.88 -25.40
N GLY A 95 3.21 7.86 -26.07
CA GLY A 95 3.48 8.19 -27.47
C GLY A 95 2.26 8.25 -28.40
N LYS A 96 1.06 7.86 -27.95
CA LYS A 96 -0.17 8.09 -28.74
C LYS A 96 -0.65 9.53 -28.54
N THR A 97 -0.91 10.22 -29.65
CA THR A 97 -1.24 11.65 -29.74
C THR A 97 -2.59 12.07 -29.13
N ASN A 98 -3.30 11.18 -28.42
CA ASN A 98 -4.66 11.40 -27.94
C ASN A 98 -4.92 10.99 -26.48
N THR A 99 -3.92 10.59 -25.69
CA THR A 99 -4.14 10.17 -24.29
C THR A 99 -4.84 11.25 -23.45
N GLN A 100 -4.41 12.50 -23.57
CA GLN A 100 -5.03 13.62 -22.84
C GLN A 100 -6.47 13.86 -23.29
N ASP A 101 -6.77 13.72 -24.59
CA ASP A 101 -8.14 13.83 -25.10
C ASP A 101 -9.04 12.72 -24.56
N LYS A 102 -8.54 11.48 -24.52
CA LYS A 102 -9.28 10.34 -23.92
C LYS A 102 -9.58 10.58 -22.45
N ILE A 103 -8.61 11.08 -21.68
CA ILE A 103 -8.81 11.43 -20.28
C ILE A 103 -9.82 12.58 -20.16
N SER A 104 -9.71 13.60 -21.02
CA SER A 104 -10.66 14.72 -21.08
C SER A 104 -12.09 14.22 -21.25
N ASN A 105 -12.34 13.27 -22.16
CA ASN A 105 -13.68 12.71 -22.39
C ASN A 105 -14.25 12.01 -21.14
N ILE A 106 -13.40 11.36 -20.33
CA ILE A 106 -13.82 10.77 -19.04
C ILE A 106 -14.26 11.88 -18.08
N PHE A 107 -13.53 12.99 -18.02
CA PHE A 107 -13.91 14.14 -17.19
C PHE A 107 -15.13 14.90 -17.73
N THR A 108 -15.39 14.86 -19.05
CA THR A 108 -16.68 15.31 -19.60
C THR A 108 -17.81 14.47 -19.04
N GLY A 109 -17.67 13.15 -18.99
CA GLY A 109 -18.66 12.26 -18.36
C GLY A 109 -18.90 12.56 -16.88
N TRP A 110 -17.84 12.89 -16.13
CA TRP A 110 -17.96 13.36 -14.76
C TRP A 110 -18.75 14.69 -14.68
N SER A 111 -18.49 15.63 -15.59
CA SER A 111 -19.25 16.88 -15.69
C SER A 111 -20.74 16.65 -16.00
N ASN A 112 -21.02 15.72 -16.91
CA ASN A 112 -22.39 15.31 -17.28
C ASN A 112 -23.13 14.72 -16.08
N PHE A 113 -22.47 13.85 -15.31
CA PHE A 113 -23.02 13.34 -14.06
C PHE A 113 -23.39 14.48 -13.11
N ASN A 114 -22.47 15.42 -12.88
CA ASN A 114 -22.71 16.51 -11.95
C ASN A 114 -23.86 17.42 -12.39
N THR A 115 -23.99 17.65 -13.70
CA THR A 115 -25.10 18.41 -14.28
C THR A 115 -26.43 17.66 -14.10
N LYS A 116 -26.50 16.39 -14.50
CA LYS A 116 -27.71 15.56 -14.42
C LYS A 116 -28.24 15.45 -12.98
N PHE A 117 -27.35 15.25 -12.02
CA PHE A 117 -27.72 15.04 -10.61
C PHE A 117 -27.62 16.30 -9.74
N SER A 118 -27.35 17.47 -10.33
CA SER A 118 -27.12 18.72 -9.59
C SER A 118 -26.08 18.56 -8.46
N ASN A 119 -25.04 17.78 -8.73
CA ASN A 119 -24.00 17.46 -7.74
C ASN A 119 -22.91 18.54 -7.76
N ASN A 120 -22.97 19.44 -6.78
CA ASN A 120 -21.93 20.43 -6.51
C ASN A 120 -20.88 19.95 -5.50
N THR A 121 -21.01 18.72 -4.99
CA THR A 121 -20.21 18.21 -3.88
C THR A 121 -18.88 17.63 -4.34
N CYS A 122 -18.84 17.01 -5.52
CA CYS A 122 -17.61 16.41 -6.07
C CYS A 122 -17.46 16.67 -7.57
N SER A 123 -16.83 17.79 -7.90
CA SER A 123 -16.55 18.19 -9.29
C SER A 123 -15.25 17.57 -9.80
N GLY A 124 -15.32 16.90 -10.96
CA GLY A 124 -14.14 16.41 -11.65
C GLY A 124 -13.17 17.53 -12.00
N ARG A 125 -11.87 17.30 -11.79
CA ARG A 125 -10.80 18.25 -12.06
C ARG A 125 -9.82 17.67 -13.07
N PHE A 126 -9.72 18.33 -14.22
CA PHE A 126 -8.84 17.97 -15.31
C PHE A 126 -8.20 19.22 -15.90
N SER A 127 -6.98 19.08 -16.40
CA SER A 127 -6.23 20.10 -17.12
C SER A 127 -5.30 19.40 -18.10
N PHE A 128 -5.24 19.86 -19.34
CA PHE A 128 -4.35 19.29 -20.37
C PHE A 128 -2.87 19.38 -20.00
N GLY A 129 -2.49 20.34 -19.15
CA GLY A 129 -1.12 20.49 -18.65
C GLY A 129 -0.81 19.63 -17.42
N ASP A 130 -1.81 18.94 -16.84
CA ASP A 130 -1.60 18.12 -15.66
C ASP A 130 -1.06 16.74 -16.06
N SER A 131 0.10 16.38 -15.51
CA SER A 131 0.69 15.05 -15.70
C SER A 131 0.01 14.03 -14.78
N ILE A 132 -0.25 12.83 -15.33
CA ILE A 132 -0.67 11.66 -14.53
C ILE A 132 0.35 11.41 -13.42
N ASP A 133 1.65 11.52 -13.71
CA ASP A 133 2.72 11.25 -12.73
C ASP A 133 2.63 12.20 -11.53
N LYS A 134 2.29 13.48 -11.74
CA LYS A 134 2.06 14.43 -10.65
C LYS A 134 0.87 14.03 -9.78
N TRP A 135 -0.18 13.46 -10.36
CA TRP A 135 -1.30 12.91 -9.58
C TRP A 135 -0.90 11.66 -8.79
N ILE A 136 -0.01 10.82 -9.32
CA ILE A 136 0.53 9.66 -8.60
C ILE A 136 1.42 10.11 -7.43
N GLU A 137 2.33 11.07 -7.64
CA GLU A 137 3.12 11.68 -6.57
C GLU A 137 2.22 12.31 -5.49
N GLY A 138 1.22 13.10 -5.92
CA GLY A 138 0.24 13.71 -5.02
C GLY A 138 -0.53 12.66 -4.21
N LYS A 139 -0.88 11.52 -4.81
CA LYS A 139 -1.52 10.40 -4.11
C LYS A 139 -0.59 9.82 -3.04
N LEU A 140 0.67 9.56 -3.36
CA LEU A 140 1.64 9.00 -2.40
C LEU A 140 1.79 9.91 -1.18
N PHE A 141 1.88 11.22 -1.42
CA PHE A 141 1.98 12.21 -0.35
C PHE A 141 0.68 12.34 0.46
N HIS A 142 -0.48 12.35 -0.20
CA HIS A 142 -1.78 12.31 0.46
C HIS A 142 -1.93 11.07 1.36
N ASP A 143 -1.55 9.90 0.86
CA ASP A 143 -1.64 8.64 1.61
C ASP A 143 -0.73 8.67 2.84
N TYR A 144 0.47 9.20 2.71
CA TYR A 144 1.37 9.42 3.84
C TYR A 144 0.72 10.29 4.91
N ILE A 145 0.20 11.46 4.54
CA ILE A 145 -0.46 12.38 5.45
C ILE A 145 -1.62 11.69 6.18
N LYS A 146 -2.49 11.03 5.42
CA LYS A 146 -3.69 10.38 5.96
C LYS A 146 -3.36 9.23 6.91
N ASN A 147 -2.20 8.60 6.72
CA ASN A 147 -1.72 7.51 7.55
C ASN A 147 -0.61 7.97 8.51
N PHE A 148 -0.36 9.27 8.68
CA PHE A 148 0.78 9.75 9.47
C PHE A 148 0.73 9.25 10.92
N ASP A 149 -0.45 9.28 11.56
CA ASP A 149 -0.58 8.81 12.95
C ASP A 149 -0.31 7.30 13.06
N TYR A 150 -0.68 6.51 12.03
CA TYR A 150 -0.34 5.09 11.97
C TYR A 150 1.16 4.88 11.76
N ILE A 151 1.76 5.60 10.82
CA ILE A 151 3.18 5.49 10.47
C ILE A 151 4.06 5.96 11.65
N SER A 152 3.72 7.07 12.27
CA SER A 152 4.51 7.69 13.36
C SER A 152 4.56 6.88 14.65
N ASN A 153 3.59 5.98 14.85
CA ASN A 153 3.48 5.12 16.03
C ASN A 153 3.90 3.67 15.75
N THR A 154 4.42 3.37 14.56
CA THR A 154 4.80 1.99 14.21
C THR A 154 6.07 1.55 14.94
N GLN A 155 6.06 0.34 15.48
CA GLN A 155 7.27 -0.30 16.02
C GLN A 155 8.21 -0.79 14.89
N ALA A 156 7.73 -0.76 13.64
CA ALA A 156 8.44 -1.27 12.47
C ALA A 156 9.70 -0.46 12.10
N PHE A 157 9.93 0.70 12.73
CA PHE A 157 11.17 1.46 12.59
C PHE A 157 12.38 0.82 13.26
N LYS A 158 12.19 -0.33 13.93
CA LYS A 158 13.26 -1.09 14.60
C LYS A 158 13.27 -2.57 14.21
N ASP A 159 12.44 -2.97 13.26
CA ASP A 159 12.32 -4.37 12.81
C ASP A 159 12.79 -4.55 11.36
N LYS A 160 12.55 -5.73 10.78
CA LYS A 160 12.95 -6.09 9.41
C LYS A 160 12.32 -5.22 8.32
N LYS A 161 11.28 -4.44 8.63
CA LYS A 161 10.63 -3.50 7.70
C LYS A 161 11.23 -2.10 7.78
N CYS A 162 12.17 -1.84 8.69
CA CYS A 162 12.75 -0.51 8.87
C CYS A 162 13.34 0.03 7.57
N GLU A 163 14.11 -0.77 6.82
CA GLU A 163 14.68 -0.33 5.55
C GLU A 163 13.63 0.08 4.52
N ALA A 164 12.52 -0.66 4.46
CA ALA A 164 11.40 -0.34 3.57
C ALA A 164 10.71 0.97 4.00
N TYR A 165 10.49 1.18 5.30
CA TYR A 165 10.00 2.46 5.82
C TYR A 165 10.99 3.60 5.58
N ASN A 166 12.30 3.36 5.72
CA ASN A 166 13.33 4.35 5.46
C ASN A 166 13.31 4.80 3.99
N LYS A 167 13.30 3.85 3.05
CA LYS A 167 13.15 4.15 1.61
C LYS A 167 11.88 4.93 1.33
N TYR A 168 10.74 4.48 1.88
CA TYR A 168 9.44 5.14 1.70
C TYR A 168 9.42 6.57 2.25
N ILE A 169 9.84 6.78 3.51
CA ILE A 169 9.80 8.08 4.19
C ILE A 169 10.76 9.06 3.49
N ASN A 170 11.94 8.63 3.04
CA ASN A 170 12.84 9.49 2.29
C ASN A 170 12.25 9.91 0.94
N HIS A 171 11.55 9.01 0.23
CA HIS A 171 10.84 9.38 -0.99
C HIS A 171 9.73 10.41 -0.70
N ILE A 172 8.94 10.19 0.35
CA ILE A 172 7.94 11.15 0.82
C ILE A 172 8.59 12.49 1.19
N ASN A 173 9.79 12.51 1.77
CA ASN A 173 10.53 13.74 2.06
C ASN A 173 10.81 14.55 0.79
N THR A 174 11.22 13.90 -0.30
CA THR A 174 11.37 14.56 -1.60
C THR A 174 10.03 15.15 -2.09
N LEU A 175 8.92 14.44 -1.92
CA LEU A 175 7.59 14.94 -2.29
C LEU A 175 7.14 16.10 -1.40
N TYR A 176 7.52 16.10 -0.12
CA TYR A 176 7.25 17.17 0.83
C TYR A 176 8.00 18.46 0.45
N GLU A 177 9.28 18.36 0.05
CA GLU A 177 10.03 19.50 -0.48
C GLU A 177 9.38 20.07 -1.74
N LYS A 178 8.98 19.21 -2.68
CA LYS A 178 8.22 19.60 -3.88
C LYS A 178 6.88 20.27 -3.52
N PHE A 179 6.17 19.76 -2.52
CA PHE A 179 4.90 20.33 -2.05
C PHE A 179 5.06 21.73 -1.46
N LYS A 180 6.18 22.01 -0.78
CA LYS A 180 6.48 23.36 -0.25
C LYS A 180 6.59 24.40 -1.38
N ASP A 181 7.05 24.00 -2.56
CA ASP A 181 6.93 24.80 -3.77
C ASP A 181 5.49 24.71 -4.33
N LYS A 182 4.69 25.74 -4.05
CA LYS A 182 3.29 25.82 -4.50
C LYS A 182 3.11 25.79 -6.02
N SER A 183 4.18 25.97 -6.81
CA SER A 183 4.14 25.89 -8.27
C SER A 183 4.28 24.47 -8.82
N TYR A 184 4.74 23.52 -7.99
CA TYR A 184 5.02 22.15 -8.43
C TYR A 184 3.74 21.39 -8.80
N TYR A 185 2.77 21.38 -7.89
CA TYR A 185 1.46 20.76 -8.10
C TYR A 185 0.48 21.75 -8.72
N SER A 186 -0.38 21.25 -9.61
CA SER A 186 -1.50 22.05 -10.12
C SER A 186 -2.46 22.41 -8.98
N SER A 187 -3.25 23.48 -9.17
CA SER A 187 -4.26 23.88 -8.18
C SER A 187 -5.28 22.77 -7.89
N SER A 188 -5.54 21.90 -8.88
CA SER A 188 -6.39 20.72 -8.75
C SER A 188 -5.86 19.70 -7.75
N ILE A 189 -4.57 19.35 -7.83
CA ILE A 189 -3.91 18.43 -6.90
C ILE A 189 -3.77 19.11 -5.53
N TYR A 190 -3.26 20.34 -5.52
CA TYR A 190 -2.97 21.09 -4.30
C TYR A 190 -4.22 21.27 -3.42
N ARG A 191 -5.42 21.39 -4.01
CA ARG A 191 -6.69 21.44 -3.27
C ARG A 191 -6.87 20.29 -2.27
N TYR A 192 -6.39 19.10 -2.61
CA TYR A 192 -6.52 17.90 -1.76
C TYR A 192 -5.32 17.69 -0.83
N LEU A 193 -4.27 18.50 -0.97
CA LEU A 193 -3.07 18.47 -0.13
C LEU A 193 -2.98 19.68 0.83
N HIS A 194 -3.66 20.78 0.53
CA HIS A 194 -3.48 22.07 1.20
C HIS A 194 -3.84 22.06 2.70
N SER A 195 -4.73 21.18 3.15
CA SER A 195 -5.06 21.07 4.58
C SER A 195 -3.89 20.58 5.44
N TYR A 196 -2.73 20.30 4.84
CA TYR A 196 -1.59 19.65 5.48
C TYR A 196 -0.30 20.45 5.39
N THR A 197 -0.37 21.77 5.24
CA THR A 197 0.79 22.68 5.38
C THR A 197 1.31 22.80 6.82
N SER A 198 0.95 21.86 7.69
CA SER A 198 1.41 21.83 9.08
C SER A 198 2.73 21.07 9.16
N ASP A 199 3.69 21.63 9.90
CA ASP A 199 4.97 20.99 10.22
C ASP A 199 4.81 19.62 10.91
N LYS A 200 3.60 19.31 11.43
CA LYS A 200 3.25 17.97 11.94
C LYS A 200 3.61 16.88 10.92
N TYR A 201 3.38 17.13 9.64
CA TYR A 201 3.56 16.13 8.60
C TYR A 201 4.97 16.11 8.00
N ASP A 202 5.89 16.93 8.51
CA ASP A 202 7.28 16.95 8.02
C ASP A 202 7.93 15.57 8.21
N PRO A 203 8.32 14.89 7.11
CA PRO A 203 8.95 13.57 7.19
C PRO A 203 10.25 13.54 7.98
N ALA A 204 10.96 14.67 8.14
CA ALA A 204 12.16 14.76 8.99
C ALA A 204 11.90 14.33 10.44
N THR A 205 10.68 14.55 10.95
CA THR A 205 10.26 14.12 12.29
C THR A 205 10.18 12.60 12.44
N LEU A 206 10.03 11.87 11.34
CA LEU A 206 10.03 10.40 11.31
C LEU A 206 11.40 9.85 10.94
N ILE A 207 12.14 10.53 10.05
CA ILE A 207 13.50 10.14 9.68
C ILE A 207 14.39 10.06 10.93
N SER A 208 14.29 11.04 11.82
CA SER A 208 15.02 11.05 13.09
C SER A 208 14.66 9.90 14.06
N LYS A 209 13.55 9.18 13.84
CA LYS A 209 13.12 8.04 14.65
C LYS A 209 13.49 6.68 14.05
N LEU A 210 13.98 6.65 12.80
CA LEU A 210 14.37 5.40 12.13
C LEU A 210 15.69 4.89 12.70
N GLU A 211 15.67 3.69 13.29
CA GLU A 211 16.84 3.02 13.87
C GLU A 211 17.05 1.67 13.16
N CYS A 212 17.26 1.72 11.85
CA CYS A 212 17.44 0.49 11.06
C CYS A 212 18.73 -0.20 11.47
N LYS A 213 18.61 -1.32 12.17
CA LYS A 213 19.75 -2.18 12.45
C LYS A 213 20.09 -2.95 11.19
N ASN A 214 21.30 -2.76 10.69
CA ASN A 214 21.86 -3.68 9.72
C ASN A 214 22.01 -5.01 10.44
N GLU A 215 21.27 -6.04 10.03
CA GLU A 215 21.69 -7.42 10.31
C GLU A 215 22.94 -7.65 9.44
N GLU A 216 24.09 -7.11 9.85
CA GLU A 216 25.36 -7.67 9.40
C GLU A 216 25.30 -9.15 9.77
N SER A 217 25.35 -10.00 8.74
CA SER A 217 25.40 -11.44 8.92
C SER A 217 26.52 -11.76 9.89
N ALA A 218 26.16 -12.21 11.08
CA ALA A 218 27.06 -12.91 11.98
C ALA A 218 27.41 -14.27 11.33
N MET A 219 28.14 -14.24 10.20
CA MET A 219 28.93 -15.38 9.75
C MET A 219 30.24 -15.31 10.55
N ASP A 220 30.09 -15.82 11.77
CA ASP A 220 31.05 -16.66 12.47
C ASP A 220 32.51 -16.53 12.01
N SER A 221 33.25 -15.62 12.63
CA SER A 221 34.71 -15.70 12.68
C SER A 221 35.09 -16.84 13.63
N SER A 222 34.93 -18.08 13.16
CA SER A 222 35.65 -19.22 13.74
C SER A 222 37.13 -19.02 13.47
N SER A 223 37.84 -18.57 14.50
CA SER A 223 39.28 -18.46 14.54
C SER A 223 39.89 -19.84 14.31
N GLN A 224 40.57 -20.02 13.18
CA GLN A 224 41.46 -21.16 12.96
C GLN A 224 42.69 -20.97 13.87
N GLN A 225 42.84 -21.81 14.91
CA GLN A 225 44.16 -22.10 15.46
C GLN A 225 44.78 -23.29 14.71
N PRO A 226 46.09 -23.25 14.40
CA PRO A 226 46.76 -24.29 13.65
C PRO A 226 47.07 -25.52 14.50
N ALA A 227 47.04 -26.67 13.84
CA ALA A 227 47.50 -27.95 14.34
C ALA A 227 49.01 -27.93 14.65
N SER A 228 49.41 -28.63 15.72
CA SER A 228 50.77 -29.14 15.88
C SER A 228 50.70 -30.59 16.34
N GLU A 229 51.28 -31.46 15.53
CA GLU A 229 51.59 -32.87 15.82
C GLU A 229 52.75 -33.01 16.82
N GLY A 230 52.84 -34.18 17.48
CA GLY A 230 54.06 -34.67 18.12
C GLY A 230 53.77 -35.52 19.37
N GLY A 231 53.99 -36.84 19.29
CA GLY A 231 53.60 -37.80 20.32
C GLY A 231 54.72 -38.42 21.19
N THR A 232 54.25 -39.28 22.11
CA THR A 232 54.82 -40.52 22.71
C THR A 232 55.43 -40.51 24.14
N MET A 233 54.85 -41.39 24.99
CA MET A 233 55.36 -42.20 26.15
C MET A 233 55.83 -41.48 27.44
N GLU A 234 55.63 -41.93 28.70
CA GLU A 234 55.21 -43.23 29.32
C GLU A 234 54.91 -43.06 30.85
N GLN A 235 54.11 -44.00 31.44
CA GLN A 235 54.06 -44.54 32.85
C GLN A 235 54.04 -43.62 34.10
N ALA A 236 53.50 -43.95 35.29
CA ALA A 236 52.72 -45.02 35.95
C ALA A 236 52.09 -44.34 37.21
N ASP A 237 50.98 -44.74 37.83
CA ASP A 237 50.95 -45.80 38.85
C ASP A 237 49.50 -46.16 39.31
N SER A 238 49.40 -47.38 39.84
CA SER A 238 48.28 -48.24 40.32
C SER A 238 47.45 -47.73 41.54
N VAL A 239 46.10 -47.82 41.64
CA VAL A 239 45.12 -48.93 42.00
C VAL A 239 45.20 -49.38 43.49
N PRO A 240 44.14 -49.86 44.23
CA PRO A 240 42.74 -50.30 43.93
C PRO A 240 41.63 -49.63 44.79
N GLU A 241 40.32 -49.64 44.54
CA GLU A 241 39.27 -50.63 44.17
C GLU A 241 38.75 -51.57 45.27
N LEU A 242 37.42 -51.51 45.51
CA LEU A 242 36.39 -52.55 45.84
C LEU A 242 35.30 -51.88 46.72
N GLN A 243 33.98 -52.12 46.62
CA GLN A 243 33.12 -53.21 46.14
C GLN A 243 31.69 -52.61 46.09
N ARG A 244 30.93 -52.57 44.99
CA ARG A 244 30.06 -53.60 44.37
C ARG A 244 29.00 -54.26 45.27
N LYS A 245 27.73 -54.03 44.88
CA LYS A 245 26.58 -54.96 44.68
C LYS A 245 25.28 -54.25 45.07
N ASP A 246 24.10 -54.44 44.49
CA ASP A 246 23.52 -55.06 43.28
C ASP A 246 22.00 -54.71 43.43
N ALA A 247 21.30 -54.22 42.40
CA ALA A 247 20.21 -54.91 41.65
C ALA A 247 18.95 -55.21 42.51
N GLN A 248 17.68 -55.02 42.10
CA GLN A 248 17.01 -55.18 40.81
C GLN A 248 15.54 -54.70 41.00
N SER A 249 14.98 -53.82 40.16
CA SER A 249 14.08 -54.09 39.01
C SER A 249 12.79 -54.88 39.32
N ASP A 250 11.60 -54.30 39.11
CA ASP A 250 10.76 -54.54 37.91
C ASP A 250 9.35 -53.92 38.01
N ASN A 251 8.91 -53.36 36.87
CA ASN A 251 7.62 -52.76 36.50
C ASN A 251 6.69 -53.86 35.90
N PRO A 252 5.59 -53.58 35.16
CA PRO A 252 4.37 -52.76 35.33
C PRO A 252 3.10 -53.64 35.07
N PHE A 253 1.88 -53.08 34.88
CA PHE A 253 0.90 -53.47 33.82
C PHE A 253 -0.48 -52.75 33.96
N ILE A 254 -1.21 -52.71 32.83
CA ILE A 254 -2.29 -51.82 32.36
C ILE A 254 -3.65 -52.59 32.35
N TYR A 255 -4.83 -51.94 32.54
CA TYR A 255 -5.99 -51.86 31.59
C TYR A 255 -7.31 -51.29 32.17
N SER A 256 -8.10 -50.73 31.25
CA SER A 256 -9.26 -49.82 31.29
C SER A 256 -10.66 -50.42 31.54
N ASN A 257 -11.67 -49.61 31.96
CA ASN A 257 -12.84 -49.13 31.15
C ASN A 257 -14.14 -48.73 31.93
N SER A 258 -14.70 -47.55 31.57
CA SER A 258 -16.12 -47.16 31.26
C SER A 258 -17.28 -47.44 32.26
N SER A 259 -18.43 -46.74 32.38
CA SER A 259 -19.14 -45.65 31.68
C SER A 259 -20.37 -45.20 32.52
N SER A 260 -20.84 -43.94 32.35
CA SER A 260 -22.27 -43.57 32.10
C SER A 260 -22.45 -42.04 32.08
N ILE A 261 -22.38 -41.43 30.89
CA ILE A 261 -22.70 -40.02 30.65
C ILE A 261 -24.16 -39.97 30.18
N LEU A 262 -25.06 -39.44 31.02
CA LEU A 262 -26.44 -39.16 30.62
C LEU A 262 -26.47 -37.99 29.63
N GLY A 263 -27.25 -38.18 28.59
CA GLY A 263 -27.25 -37.38 27.37
C GLY A 263 -27.80 -35.98 27.56
N SER A 264 -27.00 -35.00 27.14
CA SER A 264 -27.52 -33.77 26.54
C SER A 264 -27.14 -33.84 25.07
N SER A 265 -28.05 -34.37 24.26
CA SER A 265 -27.93 -34.38 22.81
C SER A 265 -28.08 -32.95 22.28
N PHE A 266 -27.02 -32.15 22.42
CA PHE A 266 -26.87 -30.91 21.67
C PHE A 266 -26.67 -31.30 20.22
N SER A 267 -27.75 -31.26 19.45
CA SER A 267 -27.72 -31.44 18.02
C SER A 267 -26.70 -30.45 17.45
N LEU A 268 -25.59 -30.96 16.92
CA LEU A 268 -24.56 -30.14 16.26
C LEU A 268 -25.18 -29.22 15.20
N ILE A 269 -26.30 -29.64 14.60
CA ILE A 269 -27.12 -28.85 13.67
C ILE A 269 -27.58 -27.53 14.30
N GLY A 270 -28.01 -27.52 15.56
CA GLY A 270 -28.45 -26.30 16.25
C GLY A 270 -27.31 -25.30 16.45
N ILE A 271 -26.11 -25.81 16.73
CA ILE A 271 -24.89 -25.01 16.82
C ILE A 271 -24.53 -24.41 15.46
N PHE A 272 -24.60 -25.18 14.37
CA PHE A 272 -24.38 -24.67 13.01
C PHE A 272 -25.38 -23.59 12.60
N ILE A 273 -26.66 -23.73 12.96
CA ILE A 273 -27.69 -22.73 12.64
C ILE A 273 -27.46 -21.43 13.43
N LEU A 274 -27.06 -21.52 14.70
CA LEU A 274 -26.69 -20.35 15.51
C LEU A 274 -25.45 -19.66 14.96
N PHE A 275 -24.40 -20.41 14.59
CA PHE A 275 -23.22 -19.85 13.94
C PHE A 275 -23.53 -19.23 12.57
N PHE A 276 -24.40 -19.83 11.76
CA PHE A 276 -24.77 -19.27 10.45
C PHE A 276 -25.60 -18.00 10.59
N SER A 277 -26.51 -17.96 11.57
CA SER A 277 -27.35 -16.79 11.84
C SER A 277 -26.52 -15.64 12.40
N THR A 278 -25.63 -15.89 13.37
CA THR A 278 -24.72 -14.85 13.85
C THR A 278 -23.65 -14.50 12.82
N TYR A 279 -23.20 -15.41 11.97
CA TYR A 279 -22.30 -15.11 10.84
C TYR A 279 -22.92 -14.10 9.86
N LYS A 280 -24.22 -14.19 9.58
CA LYS A 280 -24.94 -13.22 8.75
C LYS A 280 -25.11 -11.84 9.42
N PHE A 281 -24.99 -11.76 10.74
CA PHE A 281 -25.14 -10.52 11.52
C PHE A 281 -23.86 -10.06 12.26
N THR A 282 -22.75 -10.78 12.10
CA THR A 282 -21.43 -10.44 12.62
C THR A 282 -20.56 -10.04 11.43
N PRO A 283 -20.10 -8.77 11.33
CA PRO A 283 -19.34 -8.30 10.17
C PRO A 283 -17.88 -8.76 10.25
N LEU A 284 -17.64 -10.08 10.23
CA LEU A 284 -16.30 -10.67 10.11
C LEU A 284 -16.02 -11.20 8.70
N GLY A 285 -16.74 -10.68 7.71
CA GLY A 285 -16.58 -10.97 6.28
C GLY A 285 -15.26 -10.56 5.61
N PRO A 286 -14.39 -9.67 6.15
CA PRO A 286 -13.10 -9.38 5.49
C PRO A 286 -11.85 -10.06 6.08
N TRP A 287 -11.89 -10.73 7.24
CA TRP A 287 -10.64 -11.09 7.95
C TRP A 287 -10.06 -12.47 7.63
N ILE A 288 -10.88 -13.42 7.13
CA ILE A 288 -10.47 -14.83 7.02
C ILE A 288 -9.85 -15.18 5.65
N TYR A 289 -10.10 -14.40 4.60
CA TYR A 289 -9.46 -14.62 3.29
C TYR A 289 -8.01 -14.10 3.19
N GLY A 290 -7.58 -13.23 4.12
CA GLY A 290 -6.23 -12.65 4.09
C GLY A 290 -5.13 -13.51 4.73
N LYS A 291 -5.47 -14.63 5.38
CA LYS A 291 -4.51 -15.43 6.19
C LYS A 291 -4.00 -16.71 5.52
N ILE A 292 -4.45 -17.04 4.30
CA ILE A 292 -4.05 -18.29 3.62
C ILE A 292 -2.89 -18.10 2.61
N LEU A 293 -2.48 -16.88 2.27
CA LEU A 293 -1.22 -16.66 1.52
C LEU A 293 -0.06 -16.46 2.50
N LYS A 294 0.51 -17.60 2.95
CA LYS A 294 1.67 -17.66 3.84
C LYS A 294 2.98 -17.52 3.04
N SER A 295 3.82 -16.59 3.51
CA SER A 295 5.28 -16.63 3.62
C SER A 295 6.11 -17.56 2.70
N GLU A 296 6.73 -16.98 1.67
CA GLU A 296 8.17 -17.10 1.31
C GLU A 296 8.47 -16.19 0.10
N LYS A 297 9.65 -15.55 0.06
CA LYS A 297 10.13 -14.54 -0.93
C LYS A 297 9.67 -13.08 -0.81
N ILE A 298 9.76 -12.47 0.37
CA ILE A 298 9.52 -11.02 0.51
C ILE A 298 10.78 -10.19 0.16
N GLN A 299 11.99 -10.67 0.45
CA GLN A 299 13.22 -9.88 0.24
C GLN A 299 13.46 -9.53 -1.24
N ASN A 300 13.34 -10.51 -2.14
CA ASN A 300 13.66 -10.31 -3.57
C ASN A 300 12.60 -9.51 -4.35
N ASN A 301 11.41 -9.30 -3.78
CA ASN A 301 10.32 -8.56 -4.44
C ASN A 301 10.34 -7.08 -4.06
N ILE A 302 10.92 -6.72 -2.90
CA ILE A 302 11.02 -5.33 -2.43
C ILE A 302 11.93 -4.52 -3.33
N ASP A 303 13.11 -5.02 -3.70
CA ASP A 303 14.02 -4.28 -4.57
C ASP A 303 13.46 -4.12 -5.99
N ASN A 304 12.76 -5.13 -6.51
CA ASN A 304 12.18 -5.08 -7.86
C ASN A 304 10.99 -4.10 -7.97
N VAL A 305 10.14 -4.03 -6.93
CA VAL A 305 9.02 -3.08 -6.84
C VAL A 305 9.49 -1.66 -6.50
N THR A 306 10.59 -1.54 -5.75
CA THR A 306 11.26 -0.26 -5.49
C THR A 306 11.86 0.29 -6.78
N ASN A 307 12.48 -0.56 -7.61
CA ASN A 307 12.93 -0.18 -8.94
C ASN A 307 11.74 0.24 -9.82
N GLU A 308 10.57 -0.39 -9.73
CA GLU A 308 9.38 0.08 -10.47
C GLU A 308 8.87 1.47 -10.01
N LEU A 309 9.01 1.81 -8.73
CA LEU A 309 8.67 3.15 -8.20
C LEU A 309 9.77 4.21 -8.48
N LEU A 310 11.04 3.79 -8.60
CA LEU A 310 12.20 4.66 -8.84
C LEU A 310 12.52 4.85 -10.33
N ASP A 311 12.43 3.82 -11.17
CA ASP A 311 12.65 3.87 -12.63
C ASP A 311 11.65 4.80 -13.32
N ASN A 312 10.45 4.97 -12.75
CA ASN A 312 9.49 5.96 -13.24
C ASN A 312 9.90 7.42 -12.98
N ASN A 313 10.92 7.66 -12.14
CA ASN A 313 11.33 8.99 -11.68
C ASN A 313 12.79 9.34 -12.01
N SER A 314 13.54 8.49 -12.72
CA SER A 314 14.99 8.68 -12.93
C SER A 314 15.38 9.35 -14.25
N GLU A 315 14.48 10.01 -14.98
CA GLU A 315 14.88 10.93 -16.06
C GLU A 315 15.39 12.24 -15.44
N TYR A 316 16.59 12.17 -14.87
CA TYR A 316 17.36 13.35 -14.51
C TYR A 316 17.87 13.99 -15.81
N MET A 317 17.30 15.14 -16.18
CA MET A 317 17.99 16.04 -17.10
C MET A 317 19.23 16.58 -16.39
N ASP A 318 20.41 16.11 -16.80
CA ASP A 318 21.69 16.67 -16.42
C ASP A 318 21.82 18.08 -17.03
N MET A 319 21.36 19.11 -16.30
CA MET A 319 21.63 20.49 -16.65
C MET A 319 23.01 20.88 -16.10
N ASN A 320 24.04 20.61 -16.90
CA ASN A 320 25.37 21.16 -16.72
C ASN A 320 25.29 22.71 -16.72
N PRO A 321 25.67 23.41 -15.64
CA PRO A 321 25.63 24.86 -15.58
C PRO A 321 26.95 25.41 -16.12
N HIS A 322 27.13 25.41 -17.44
CA HIS A 322 28.18 26.20 -18.10
C HIS A 322 27.55 27.18 -19.09
N SER A 323 27.40 28.41 -18.59
CA SER A 323 27.33 29.70 -19.29
C SER A 323 27.03 29.66 -20.80
N ARG A 324 25.80 29.99 -21.18
CA ARG A 324 25.51 30.61 -22.48
C ARG A 324 24.83 31.94 -22.26
N THR A 325 25.62 33.00 -22.36
CA THR A 325 25.17 34.38 -22.39
C THR A 325 24.37 34.59 -23.68
N PHE A 326 23.07 34.81 -23.58
CA PHE A 326 22.24 35.16 -24.73
C PHE A 326 22.36 36.67 -24.99
N HIS A 327 22.95 37.05 -26.12
CA HIS A 327 22.93 38.43 -26.59
C HIS A 327 21.62 38.71 -27.31
N VAL A 328 20.75 39.49 -26.67
CA VAL A 328 19.52 40.02 -27.28
C VAL A 328 19.89 41.33 -27.99
N ALA A 329 19.70 41.38 -29.31
CA ALA A 329 19.78 42.62 -30.08
C ALA A 329 18.46 43.40 -29.94
N TYR A 330 18.56 44.64 -29.45
CA TYR A 330 17.43 45.57 -29.35
C TYR A 330 17.26 46.33 -30.67
N ASN A 331 16.06 46.32 -31.24
CA ASN A 331 15.71 47.10 -32.42
C ASN A 331 14.65 48.15 -32.04
N PRO A 332 15.01 49.44 -31.90
CA PRO A 332 14.04 50.49 -31.62
C PRO A 332 13.25 50.87 -32.88
N ARG A 333 11.96 51.17 -32.70
CA ARG A 333 11.17 51.96 -33.64
C ARG A 333 11.19 53.42 -33.24
#